data_AF-A0A0B6YQ91-F1
#
_entry.id   AF-A0A0B6YQ91-F1
#
_cell.length_a   1.000
_cell.length_b   1.000
_cell.length_c   1.000
_cell.angle_alpha   90.00
_cell.angle_beta   90.00
_cell.angle_gamma   90.00
#
_symmetry.space_group_name_H-M   'P 1'
#
loop_
_entity.id
_entity.type
_entity.pdbx_description
1 polymer ?
#
loop_
_entity_poly.entity_id
_entity_poly.type
_entity_poly.pdbx_seq_one_letter_code
_entity_poly.pdbx_strand_id
1 'polypeptide(L)' 'GNARSAIVSHAVITASGECVVSAESPKLLIWLLSRDTPLVEVSIGDIQQIMLCENDKKVIVVAILVTGKAQCVCLTVP' A
#
# COMPACT_ATOMS: atom_id res chain seq x y z
N GLY A 1 -21.03 -13.12 -8.03
CA GLY A 1 -19.72 -12.48 -7.90
C GLY A 1 -19.87 -11.34 -6.92
N ASN A 2 -19.36 -11.49 -5.70
CA ASN A 2 -19.36 -10.39 -4.75
C ASN A 2 -18.29 -9.41 -5.18
N ALA A 3 -18.69 -8.23 -5.64
CA ALA A 3 -17.87 -7.05 -5.53
C ALA A 3 -17.63 -6.85 -4.02
N ARG A 4 -16.59 -7.51 -3.49
CA ARG A 4 -16.16 -7.34 -2.10
C ARG A 4 -15.63 -5.92 -2.05
N SER A 5 -16.46 -5.00 -1.56
CA SER A 5 -16.05 -3.65 -1.20
C SER A 5 -14.84 -3.78 -0.28
N ALA A 6 -13.65 -3.41 -0.76
CA ALA A 6 -12.48 -3.26 0.06
C ALA A 6 -12.55 -1.89 0.73
N ILE A 7 -12.31 -1.84 2.04
CA ILE A 7 -12.20 -0.57 2.75
C ILE A 7 -10.73 -0.17 2.69
N VAL A 8 -10.47 0.90 1.95
CA VAL A 8 -9.17 1.56 1.97
C VAL A 8 -9.09 2.34 3.28
N SER A 9 -8.23 1.90 4.20
CA SER A 9 -8.04 2.58 5.49
C SER A 9 -7.13 3.79 5.37
N HIS A 10 -6.21 3.75 4.42
CA HIS A 10 -5.27 4.83 4.16
C HIS A 10 -4.80 4.80 2.70
N ALA A 11 -4.58 5.96 2.10
CA ALA A 11 -3.97 6.05 0.78
C ALA A 11 -3.09 7.30 0.69
N VAL A 12 -1.97 7.17 0.00
CA VAL A 12 -1.03 8.26 -0.27
C VAL A 12 -0.81 8.35 -1.77
N ILE A 13 -0.92 9.56 -2.32
CA ILE A 13 -0.69 9.85 -3.73
C ILE A 13 0.74 10.39 -3.86
N THR A 14 1.49 9.92 -4.86
CA THR A 14 2.82 10.46 -5.14
C THR A 14 2.72 11.92 -5.61
N ALA A 15 3.78 12.70 -5.42
CA ALA A 15 3.82 14.11 -5.82
C ALA A 15 3.68 14.31 -7.34
N SER A 16 4.07 13.31 -8.15
CA SER A 16 3.79 13.32 -9.59
C SER A 16 2.30 13.20 -9.92
N GLY A 17 1.49 12.69 -8.99
CA GLY A 17 0.08 12.38 -9.19
C GLY A 17 -0.15 11.18 -10.10
N GLU A 18 0.89 10.40 -10.42
CA GLU A 18 0.78 9.25 -11.32
C GLU A 18 0.47 7.95 -10.57
N CYS A 19 0.93 7.83 -9.32
CA CYS A 19 0.83 6.61 -8.53
C CYS A 19 0.07 6.84 -7.22
N VAL A 20 -0.62 5.80 -6.76
CA VAL A 20 -1.28 5.77 -5.45
C VAL A 20 -0.85 4.53 -4.70
N VAL A 21 -0.43 4.69 -3.45
CA VAL A 21 -0.22 3.57 -2.54
C VAL A 21 -1.40 3.50 -1.58
N SER A 22 -2.14 2.39 -1.58
CA SER A 22 -3.29 2.19 -0.70
C SER A 22 -3.10 1.02 0.26
N ALA A 23 -3.52 1.22 1.51
CA ALA A 23 -3.70 0.16 2.51
C ALA A 23 -5.14 -0.36 2.44
N GLU A 24 -5.25 -1.63 2.09
CA GLU A 24 -6.48 -2.43 2.19
C GLU A 24 -6.16 -3.63 3.08
N SER A 25 -5.97 -3.39 4.39
CA SER A 25 -5.50 -4.42 5.35
C SER A 25 -6.19 -5.77 5.11
N PRO A 26 -5.41 -6.85 4.87
CA PRO A 26 -3.98 -6.99 5.14
C PRO A 26 -3.04 -6.67 3.96
N LYS A 27 -3.56 -6.05 2.90
CA LYS A 27 -2.86 -5.83 1.63
C LYS A 27 -2.41 -4.39 1.48
N LEU A 28 -1.25 -4.24 0.85
CA LEU A 28 -0.79 -2.99 0.27
C LEU A 28 -0.89 -3.10 -1.24
N LEU A 29 -1.47 -2.08 -1.85
CA LEU A 29 -1.57 -1.97 -3.30
C LEU A 29 -0.82 -0.73 -3.78
N ILE A 30 -0.12 -0.85 -4.90
CA ILE A 30 0.45 0.29 -5.63
C ILE A 30 -0.24 0.36 -6.97
N TRP A 31 -0.93 1.46 -7.21
CA TRP A 31 -1.69 1.76 -8.40
C TRP A 31 -0.93 2.72 -9.27
N LEU A 32 -1.00 2.52 -10.58
CA LEU A 32 -0.75 3.57 -11.55
C LEU A 32 -2.11 4.09 -12.00
N LEU A 33 -2.39 5.38 -11.80
CA LEU A 33 -3.73 5.96 -12.02
C LEU A 33 -4.19 5.92 -13.49
N SER A 34 -3.26 5.71 -14.42
CA SER A 34 -3.59 5.47 -15.83
C SER A 34 -4.06 4.03 -16.13
N ARG A 35 -4.14 3.16 -15.12
CA ARG A 35 -4.53 1.76 -15.25
C ARG A 35 -5.62 1.40 -14.24
N ASP A 36 -6.48 0.48 -14.63
CA ASP A 36 -7.57 -0.01 -13.78
C ASP A 36 -7.15 -1.16 -12.84
N THR A 37 -5.87 -1.55 -12.86
CA THR A 37 -5.34 -2.64 -12.03
C THR A 37 -4.10 -2.20 -11.25
N PRO A 38 -3.90 -2.72 -10.02
CA PRO A 38 -2.71 -2.40 -9.24
C PRO A 38 -1.49 -3.01 -9.91
N LEU A 39 -0.39 -2.26 -9.95
CA LEU A 39 0.91 -2.74 -10.42
C LEU A 39 1.55 -3.70 -9.41
N VAL A 40 1.33 -3.44 -8.13
CA VAL A 40 1.87 -4.24 -7.02
C VAL A 40 0.74 -4.54 -6.06
N GLU A 41 0.65 -5.80 -5.66
CA GLU A 41 -0.23 -6.27 -4.60
C GLU A 41 0.58 -7.18 -3.67
N VAL A 42 0.71 -6.80 -2.40
CA VAL A 42 1.49 -7.56 -1.41
C VAL A 42 0.70 -7.66 -0.11
N SER A 43 0.66 -8.85 0.48
CA SER A 43 0.11 -9.06 1.83
C SER A 43 1.20 -8.79 2.87
N ILE A 44 0.97 -7.80 3.73
CA ILE A 44 1.96 -7.33 4.72
C ILE A 44 1.46 -7.53 6.16
N GLY A 45 0.15 -7.73 6.34
CA GLY A 45 -0.49 -7.85 7.65
C GLY A 45 -1.37 -6.65 7.94
N ASP A 46 -1.76 -6.44 9.20
CA ASP A 46 -2.59 -5.30 9.56
C ASP A 46 -1.77 -4.00 9.53
N ILE A 47 -1.94 -3.22 8.46
CA ILE A 47 -1.14 -2.04 8.17
C ILE A 47 -1.49 -0.93 9.17
N GLN A 48 -0.48 -0.48 9.91
CA GLN A 48 -0.60 0.60 10.89
C GLN A 48 -0.16 1.94 10.31
N GLN A 49 0.83 1.92 9.40
CA GLN A 49 1.42 3.15 8.86
C GLN A 49 2.02 2.93 7.46
N ILE A 50 1.86 3.95 6.61
CA ILE A 50 2.51 4.08 5.30
C ILE A 50 3.28 5.40 5.29
N MET A 51 4.53 5.38 4.79
CA MET A 51 5.35 6.56 4.61
C MET A 51 5.99 6.54 3.22
N LEU A 52 5.79 7.60 2.44
CA LEU A 52 6.54 7.84 1.21
C LEU A 52 7.88 8.50 1.53
N CYS A 53 8.93 8.09 0.84
CA CYS A 53 10.30 8.55 1.05
C CYS A 53 11.03 8.68 -0.30
N GLU A 54 12.17 9.37 -0.30
CA GLU A 54 13.06 9.53 -1.46
C GLU A 54 12.34 10.09 -2.70
N ASN A 55 11.60 11.20 -2.54
CA ASN A 55 10.78 11.80 -3.60
C ASN A 55 9.77 10.79 -4.17
N ASP A 56 9.08 10.10 -3.26
CA ASP A 56 8.03 9.11 -3.53
C ASP A 56 8.46 7.86 -4.29
N LYS A 57 9.78 7.60 -4.41
CA LYS A 57 10.31 6.37 -5.03
C LYS A 57 10.32 5.18 -4.09
N LYS A 58 10.23 5.42 -2.78
CA LYS A 58 10.21 4.38 -1.77
C LYS A 58 8.97 4.53 -0.91
N VAL A 59 8.41 3.39 -0.54
CA VAL A 59 7.36 3.33 0.47
C VAL A 59 7.77 2.38 1.58
N ILE A 60 7.70 2.89 2.81
CA ILE A 60 7.92 2.12 4.03
C ILE A 60 6.55 1.84 4.64
N VAL A 61 6.30 0.57 4.95
CA VAL A 61 5.03 0.11 5.52
C VAL A 61 5.28 -0.66 6.79
N VAL A 62 4.61 -0.25 7.86
CA VAL A 62 4.63 -0.92 9.16
C VAL A 62 3.29 -1.62 9.36
N ALA A 63 3.35 -2.91 9.71
CA ALA A 63 2.18 -3.74 9.93
C ALA A 63 2.33 -4.61 11.18
N ILE A 64 1.20 -5.02 11.76
CA ILE A 64 1.16 -6.01 12.83
C ILE A 64 0.70 -7.33 12.22
N LEU A 65 1.48 -8.39 12.43
CA LEU A 65 1.13 -9.74 12.01
C LEU A 65 0.14 -10.37 12.99
N VAL A 66 -0.56 -11.41 12.54
CA VAL A 66 -1.46 -12.21 13.39
C VAL A 66 -0.77 -12.80 14.63
N THR A 67 0.55 -12.92 14.61
CA THR A 67 1.38 -13.36 15.75
C THR A 67 1.61 -12.28 16.79
N GLY A 68 1.12 -11.05 16.56
CA GLY A 68 1.38 -9.87 17.38
C GLY A 68 2.75 -9.22 17.14
N LYS A 69 3.58 -9.78 16.26
CA LYS A 69 4.88 -9.19 15.88
C LYS A 69 4.69 -8.06 14.88
N ALA A 70 5.48 -7.01 15.02
CA ALA A 70 5.57 -5.96 14.02
C ALA A 70 6.43 -6.42 12.83
N GLN A 71 6.03 -6.03 11.63
CA GLN A 71 6.79 -6.16 10.39
C GLN A 71 6.94 -4.78 9.76
N CYS A 72 8.13 -4.51 9.22
CA CYS A 72 8.42 -3.33 8.43
C CYS A 72 8.96 -3.77 7.07
N VAL A 73 8.39 -3.25 5.99
CA VAL A 73 8.87 -3.51 4.63
C VAL A 73 9.11 -2.21 3.89
N CYS A 74 10.09 -2.23 3.00
CA CYS A 74 10.37 -1.14 2.07
C CYS A 74 10.18 -1.65 0.64
N LEU A 75 9.35 -0.96 -0.13
CA LEU A 75 9.06 -1.28 -1.51
C LEU A 75 9.43 -0.09 -2.40
N THR A 76 9.78 -0.40 -3.66
CA THR A 76 9.98 0.64 -4.69
C THR A 76 8.63 0.96 -5.31
N VAL A 77 8.32 2.25 -5.40
CA VAL A 77 7.19 2.76 -6.18
C VAL A 77 7.69 2.96 -7.62
N PRO A 78 6.99 2.39 -8.63
CA PRO A 78 7.37 2.53 -10.03
C PRO A 78 7.36 3.97 -10.53
#